data_AF-A0A9Q1QZD3-F1
#
_entry.id   AF-A0A9Q1QZD3-F1
#
_cell.length_a   1.000
_cell.length_b   1.000
_cell.length_c   1.000
_cell.angle_alpha   90.00
_cell.angle_beta   90.00
_cell.angle_gamma   90.00
#
_symmetry.space_group_name_H-M   'P 1'
#
loop_
_entity.id
_entity.type
_entity.pdbx_description
1 polymer ?
#
loop_
_entity_poly.entity_id
_entity_poly.type
_entity_poly.pdbx_seq_one_letter_code
_entity_poly.pdbx_strand_id
1 'polypeptide(L)'
;MPKIFASHRNWHSSIIDTIKIEDPTSKNDHHTAPKLLYSYDNVTHGFSAVLSKYELESLEKSAGFLSAYKDRTVEAHTTHTSEFLKDTDGHGTHVASTAARSFAKGVSYFGYAPGTARGITPRARIAVYKFSFEEGTFTSDLIAAMDQAVADGVDILTISYGWSNIPLYKNSIAITSFGAMMEGVLVSASAGNSGPEMGTLTLGNGLKITAFSLFPVRTTIKELPVLYNESISPCDSSDLLSLIPNAGRSIMICYSGAVEVEEQMAAISESRFGRAIYISDDPDVLTSNYFPNRGVVISTKEGKQVIHYATKSVKPKASISFKETHIDVKPAICELQSQILWHQEC
;
A
#
# COMPACT_ATOMS: atom_id res chain seq x y z
N MET A 1 -6.52 -12.66 -27.66
CA MET A 1 -6.63 -11.98 -28.97
C MET A 1 -7.61 -12.68 -29.92
N PRO A 2 -8.38 -11.94 -30.75
CA PRO A 2 -9.20 -12.51 -31.82
C PRO A 2 -8.37 -13.26 -32.87
N LYS A 3 -8.83 -14.43 -33.32
CA LYS A 3 -8.10 -15.31 -34.27
C LYS A 3 -7.75 -14.67 -35.62
N ILE A 4 -8.38 -13.56 -35.98
CA ILE A 4 -8.14 -12.86 -37.24
C ILE A 4 -6.82 -12.08 -37.27
N PHE A 5 -6.23 -11.80 -36.10
CA PHE A 5 -4.98 -11.07 -36.00
C PHE A 5 -3.79 -12.03 -35.86
N ALA A 6 -2.68 -11.68 -36.49
CA ALA A 6 -1.44 -12.49 -36.45
C ALA A 6 -0.68 -12.35 -35.12
N SER A 7 -0.87 -11.27 -34.38
CA SER A 7 -0.21 -11.01 -33.09
C SER A 7 -0.99 -9.99 -32.26
N HIS A 8 -0.80 -9.98 -30.93
CA HIS A 8 -1.43 -9.01 -30.03
C HIS A 8 -1.08 -7.58 -30.45
N ARG A 9 0.17 -7.34 -30.87
CA ARG A 9 0.60 -6.05 -31.39
C ARG A 9 -0.19 -5.61 -32.63
N ASN A 10 -0.45 -6.53 -33.57
CA ASN A 10 -1.25 -6.20 -34.77
C ASN A 10 -2.70 -5.90 -34.40
N TRP A 11 -3.26 -6.65 -33.45
CA TRP A 11 -4.59 -6.38 -32.91
C TRP A 11 -4.65 -5.01 -32.23
N HIS A 12 -3.72 -4.70 -31.31
CA HIS A 12 -3.68 -3.40 -30.63
C HIS A 12 -3.42 -2.24 -31.60
N SER A 13 -2.54 -2.42 -32.59
CA SER A 13 -2.32 -1.41 -33.65
C SER A 13 -3.60 -1.13 -34.41
N SER A 14 -4.38 -2.16 -34.75
CA SER A 14 -5.66 -1.97 -35.45
C SER A 14 -6.66 -1.16 -34.61
N ILE A 15 -6.66 -1.32 -33.28
CA ILE A 15 -7.49 -0.52 -32.38
C ILE A 15 -7.06 0.95 -32.44
N ILE A 16 -5.75 1.22 -32.33
CA ILE A 16 -5.19 2.58 -32.44
C ILE A 16 -5.52 3.22 -33.79
N ASP A 17 -5.47 2.46 -34.88
CA ASP A 17 -5.82 2.94 -36.21
C ASP A 17 -7.31 3.30 -36.33
N THR A 18 -8.21 2.57 -35.67
CA THR A 18 -9.66 2.85 -35.72
C THR A 18 -10.10 4.09 -34.96
N ILE A 19 -9.33 4.52 -33.96
CA ILE A 19 -9.65 5.72 -33.16
C ILE A 19 -8.98 6.99 -33.69
N LYS A 20 -8.19 6.89 -34.77
CA LYS A 20 -7.59 8.05 -35.44
C LYS A 20 -8.70 8.98 -35.91
N ILE A 21 -8.69 10.20 -35.39
CA ILE A 21 -9.60 11.25 -35.85
C ILE A 21 -8.88 12.00 -36.98
N GLU A 22 -9.38 11.90 -38.21
CA GLU A 22 -8.99 12.82 -39.27
C GLU A 22 -9.67 14.17 -38.98
N ASP A 23 -8.96 15.13 -38.39
CA ASP A 23 -9.48 16.50 -38.25
C ASP A 23 -9.17 17.31 -39.53
N PRO A 24 -10.19 17.69 -40.34
CA PRO A 24 -9.97 18.48 -41.56
C PRO A 24 -9.67 19.96 -41.27
N THR A 25 -9.76 20.41 -40.01
CA THR A 25 -9.76 21.83 -39.62
C THR A 25 -8.57 22.29 -38.78
N SER A 26 -7.66 21.41 -38.37
CA SER A 26 -6.44 21.82 -37.66
C SER A 26 -5.38 22.38 -38.62
N LYS A 27 -5.45 23.69 -38.88
CA LYS A 27 -4.33 24.45 -39.44
C LYS A 27 -3.40 25.04 -38.37
N ASN A 28 -3.61 24.79 -37.06
CA ASN A 28 -2.81 25.45 -36.03
C ASN A 28 -2.77 24.79 -34.63
N ASP A 29 -3.14 23.52 -34.47
CA ASP A 29 -2.89 22.81 -33.20
C ASP A 29 -1.95 21.63 -33.43
N HIS A 30 -0.93 21.50 -32.57
CA HIS A 30 0.03 20.40 -32.52
C HIS A 30 -0.65 19.07 -32.09
N HIS A 31 -1.71 18.67 -32.77
CA HIS A 31 -2.34 17.37 -32.57
C HIS A 31 -1.39 16.30 -33.11
N THR A 32 -0.80 15.53 -32.21
CA THR A 32 0.09 14.43 -32.57
C THR A 32 -0.78 13.18 -32.71
N ALA A 33 -0.71 12.54 -33.88
CA ALA A 33 -1.45 11.32 -34.18
C ALA A 33 -1.26 10.26 -33.07
N PRO A 34 -2.27 9.40 -32.83
CA PRO A 34 -2.23 8.45 -31.73
C PRO A 34 -1.13 7.44 -31.99
N LYS A 35 -0.33 7.16 -30.96
CA LYS A 35 0.90 6.36 -31.07
C LYS A 35 0.86 5.20 -30.09
N LEU A 36 0.86 3.98 -30.61
CA LEU A 36 1.11 2.78 -29.82
C LEU A 36 2.56 2.79 -29.31
N LEU A 37 2.75 2.68 -27.99
CA LEU A 37 4.07 2.64 -27.35
C LEU A 37 4.50 1.20 -27.09
N TYR A 38 3.65 0.42 -26.40
CA TYR A 38 3.92 -0.96 -26.05
C TYR A 38 2.64 -1.79 -26.08
N SER A 39 2.77 -3.09 -26.38
CA SER A 39 1.68 -4.06 -26.41
C SER A 39 2.02 -5.18 -25.44
N TYR A 40 1.27 -5.29 -24.34
CA TYR A 40 1.44 -6.35 -23.35
C TYR A 40 0.75 -7.63 -23.84
N ASP A 41 1.41 -8.78 -23.71
CA ASP A 41 0.84 -10.05 -24.17
C ASP A 41 1.09 -11.28 -23.29
N ASN A 42 1.98 -11.21 -22.29
CA ASN A 42 2.32 -12.33 -21.41
C ASN A 42 1.65 -12.22 -20.04
N VAL A 43 1.68 -11.05 -19.41
CA VAL A 43 1.10 -10.85 -18.06
C VAL A 43 -0.27 -10.18 -18.05
N THR A 44 -0.65 -9.53 -19.16
CA THR A 44 -1.97 -8.91 -19.32
C THR A 44 -2.23 -8.61 -20.79
N HIS A 45 -3.49 -8.52 -21.19
CA HIS A 45 -3.87 -8.09 -22.54
C HIS A 45 -4.22 -6.60 -22.53
N GLY A 46 -3.35 -5.78 -23.10
CA GLY A 46 -3.56 -4.36 -23.23
C GLY A 46 -2.38 -3.66 -23.89
N PHE A 47 -2.39 -2.33 -23.88
CA PHE A 47 -1.32 -1.53 -24.47
C PHE A 47 -1.13 -0.19 -23.77
N SER A 48 0.05 0.39 -23.92
CA SER A 48 0.29 1.81 -23.65
C SER A 48 0.31 2.59 -24.96
N ALA A 49 -0.31 3.77 -24.95
CA ALA A 49 -0.39 4.64 -26.13
C ALA A 49 -0.41 6.11 -25.73
N VAL A 50 0.09 6.96 -26.63
CA VAL A 50 -0.12 8.41 -26.57
C VAL A 50 -1.39 8.71 -27.32
N LEU A 51 -2.39 9.25 -26.61
CA LEU A 51 -3.70 9.58 -27.14
C LEU A 51 -4.08 11.00 -26.72
N SER A 52 -4.76 11.73 -27.60
CA SER A 52 -5.53 12.92 -27.23
C SER A 52 -6.76 12.54 -26.41
N LYS A 53 -7.38 13.54 -25.77
CA LYS A 53 -8.60 13.34 -24.99
C LYS A 53 -9.75 12.75 -25.84
N TYR A 54 -9.92 13.24 -27.07
CA TYR A 54 -10.97 12.78 -27.98
C TYR A 54 -10.76 11.34 -28.47
N GLU A 55 -9.50 10.95 -28.69
CA GLU A 55 -9.15 9.59 -29.08
C GLU A 55 -9.37 8.61 -27.92
N LEU A 56 -9.07 9.02 -26.68
CA LEU A 56 -9.41 8.26 -25.49
C LEU A 56 -10.92 8.10 -25.34
N GLU A 57 -11.70 9.17 -25.49
CA GLU A 57 -13.18 9.12 -25.46
C GLU A 57 -13.76 8.21 -26.56
N SER A 58 -13.07 8.09 -27.69
CA SER A 58 -13.44 7.16 -28.77
C SER A 58 -13.08 5.72 -28.41
N LEU A 59 -11.92 5.51 -27.80
CA LEU A 59 -11.48 4.19 -27.33
C LEU A 59 -12.36 3.66 -26.19
N GLU A 60 -12.82 4.51 -25.28
CA GLU A 60 -13.72 4.16 -24.18
C GLU A 60 -15.06 3.58 -24.66
N LYS A 61 -15.48 3.94 -25.89
CA LYS A 61 -16.72 3.43 -26.52
C LYS A 61 -16.49 2.13 -27.29
N SER A 62 -15.25 1.69 -27.45
CA SER A 62 -14.93 0.49 -28.21
C SER A 62 -15.31 -0.79 -27.46
N ALA A 63 -15.74 -1.80 -28.21
CA ALA A 63 -16.07 -3.09 -27.63
C ALA A 63 -14.79 -3.77 -27.07
N GLY A 64 -14.84 -4.15 -25.79
CA GLY A 64 -13.70 -4.76 -25.10
C GLY A 64 -12.82 -3.77 -24.32
N PHE A 65 -13.13 -2.47 -24.34
CA PHE A 65 -12.52 -1.52 -23.41
C PHE A 65 -12.94 -1.85 -21.98
N LEU A 66 -11.95 -1.97 -21.07
CA LEU A 66 -12.19 -2.23 -19.65
C LEU A 66 -11.89 -1.00 -18.79
N SER A 67 -10.70 -0.43 -18.96
CA SER A 67 -10.26 0.78 -18.24
C SER A 67 -9.04 1.38 -18.92
N ALA A 68 -8.80 2.66 -18.67
CA ALA A 68 -7.56 3.35 -19.02
C ALA A 68 -7.07 4.16 -17.83
N TYR A 69 -5.75 4.26 -17.71
CA TYR A 69 -5.10 5.04 -16.66
C TYR A 69 -4.16 6.02 -17.33
N LYS A 70 -4.31 7.30 -17.01
CA LYS A 70 -3.40 8.33 -17.51
C LYS A 70 -2.05 8.17 -16.82
N ASP A 71 -1.01 7.91 -17.60
CA ASP A 71 0.37 7.98 -17.12
C ASP A 71 0.90 9.42 -17.21
N ARG A 72 2.04 9.71 -16.57
CA ARG A 72 2.68 11.03 -16.70
C ARG A 72 3.40 11.14 -18.05
N THR A 73 3.39 12.34 -18.62
CA THR A 73 4.12 12.63 -19.86
C THR A 73 5.61 12.80 -19.54
N VAL A 74 6.47 12.02 -20.19
CA VAL A 74 7.93 12.15 -20.11
C VAL A 74 8.58 12.01 -21.48
N GLU A 75 9.81 12.47 -21.60
CA GLU A 75 10.63 12.22 -22.78
C GLU A 75 11.16 10.79 -22.79
N ALA A 76 11.17 10.16 -23.96
CA ALA A 76 11.67 8.82 -24.10
C ALA A 76 13.20 8.80 -23.94
N HIS A 77 13.68 8.05 -22.96
CA HIS A 77 15.09 7.74 -22.84
C HIS A 77 15.54 6.80 -23.96
N THR A 78 16.81 6.92 -24.37
CA THR A 78 17.43 5.98 -25.32
C THR A 78 18.17 4.89 -24.57
N THR A 79 18.02 3.64 -25.00
CA THR A 79 18.61 2.44 -24.36
C THR A 79 20.09 2.23 -24.66
N HIS A 80 20.78 3.24 -25.21
CA HIS A 80 22.11 3.09 -25.82
C HIS A 80 23.29 3.37 -24.88
N THR A 81 23.05 3.67 -23.60
CA THR A 81 24.12 3.84 -22.61
C THR A 81 23.99 2.82 -21.48
N SER A 82 25.13 2.26 -21.02
CA SER A 82 25.15 1.41 -19.82
C SER A 82 24.64 2.14 -18.56
N GLU A 83 24.62 3.47 -18.60
CA GLU A 83 24.05 4.33 -17.56
C GLU A 83 22.53 4.16 -17.43
N PHE A 84 21.81 3.85 -18.51
CA PHE A 84 20.35 3.68 -18.48
C PHE A 84 19.93 2.57 -17.50
N LEU A 85 20.61 1.42 -17.55
CA LEU A 85 20.37 0.27 -16.68
C LEU A 85 21.09 0.37 -15.32
N LYS A 86 21.96 1.37 -15.13
CA LYS A 86 22.68 1.53 -13.87
C LYS A 86 21.69 1.88 -12.76
N ASP A 87 21.86 1.23 -11.61
CA ASP A 87 21.17 1.60 -10.38
C ASP A 87 21.89 2.81 -9.77
N THR A 88 21.20 3.95 -9.75
CA THR A 88 21.70 5.20 -9.17
C THR A 88 21.13 5.48 -7.78
N ASP A 89 20.12 4.72 -7.36
CA ASP A 89 19.46 4.83 -6.05
C ASP A 89 20.08 3.85 -5.03
N GLY A 90 20.31 2.61 -5.47
CA GLY A 90 20.88 1.52 -4.66
C GLY A 90 19.85 0.50 -4.18
N HIS A 91 18.55 0.81 -4.20
CA HIS A 91 17.49 -0.11 -3.80
C HIS A 91 17.49 -1.40 -4.64
N GLY A 92 17.61 -1.29 -5.96
CA GLY A 92 17.64 -2.45 -6.87
C GLY A 92 18.83 -3.36 -6.60
N THR A 93 20.01 -2.78 -6.41
CA THR A 93 21.25 -3.51 -6.08
C THR A 93 21.13 -4.22 -4.74
N HIS A 94 20.54 -3.55 -3.73
CA HIS A 94 20.32 -4.14 -2.41
C HIS A 94 19.38 -5.35 -2.50
N VAL A 95 18.20 -5.20 -3.11
CA VAL A 95 17.21 -6.26 -3.30
C VAL A 95 17.79 -7.44 -4.08
N ALA A 96 18.41 -7.18 -5.24
CA ALA A 96 19.01 -8.22 -6.06
C ALA A 96 20.10 -9.00 -5.31
N SER A 97 20.87 -8.30 -4.47
CA SER A 97 21.93 -8.94 -3.68
C SER A 97 21.38 -9.82 -2.55
N THR A 98 20.32 -9.39 -1.88
CA THR A 98 19.63 -10.18 -0.86
C THR A 98 19.00 -11.44 -1.46
N ALA A 99 18.46 -11.35 -2.68
CA ALA A 99 17.88 -12.49 -3.38
C ALA A 99 18.95 -13.52 -3.80
N ALA A 100 19.96 -13.10 -4.57
CA ALA A 100 20.80 -14.07 -5.29
C ALA A 100 22.28 -13.70 -5.41
N ARG A 101 22.82 -12.82 -4.55
CA ARG A 101 24.27 -12.51 -4.60
C ARG A 101 25.12 -13.76 -4.39
N SER A 102 26.15 -13.91 -5.21
CA SER A 102 27.25 -14.84 -4.94
C SER A 102 28.00 -14.48 -3.65
N PHE A 103 28.79 -15.41 -3.14
CA PHE A 103 29.54 -15.22 -1.91
C PHE A 103 30.55 -14.07 -2.02
N ALA A 104 30.38 -13.03 -1.19
CA ALA A 104 31.31 -11.91 -1.08
C ALA A 104 31.94 -11.90 0.31
N LYS A 105 33.21 -12.31 0.41
CA LYS A 105 33.95 -12.42 1.67
C LYS A 105 34.47 -11.06 2.13
N GLY A 106 34.61 -10.89 3.45
CA GLY A 106 35.25 -9.71 4.05
C GLY A 106 34.47 -8.41 3.87
N VAL A 107 33.15 -8.52 3.70
CA VAL A 107 32.27 -7.35 3.58
C VAL A 107 31.76 -6.93 4.96
N SER A 108 31.53 -5.64 5.11
CA SER A 108 30.92 -5.04 6.29
C SER A 108 30.31 -3.69 5.90
N TYR A 109 29.42 -3.16 6.74
CA TYR A 109 28.97 -1.78 6.64
C TYR A 109 29.73 -0.95 7.68
N PHE A 110 30.79 -0.24 7.29
CA PHE A 110 31.66 0.51 8.21
C PHE A 110 32.15 -0.31 9.45
N GLY A 111 32.42 -1.60 9.26
CA GLY A 111 32.82 -2.52 10.34
C GLY A 111 31.66 -3.21 11.07
N TYR A 112 30.41 -2.78 10.86
CA TYR A 112 29.22 -3.48 11.33
C TYR A 112 28.90 -4.69 10.45
N ALA A 113 28.35 -5.74 11.08
CA ALA A 113 27.99 -7.02 10.45
C ALA A 113 29.11 -7.60 9.54
N PRO A 114 30.35 -7.77 10.05
CA PRO A 114 31.42 -8.31 9.24
C PRO A 114 31.17 -9.78 8.91
N GLY A 115 31.44 -10.17 7.67
CA GLY A 115 31.31 -11.58 7.30
C GLY A 115 31.39 -11.84 5.80
N THR A 116 30.71 -12.91 5.40
CA THR A 116 30.51 -13.24 3.99
C THR A 116 29.05 -12.99 3.63
N ALA A 117 28.76 -11.93 2.86
CA ALA A 117 27.41 -11.71 2.35
C ALA A 117 27.11 -12.69 1.21
N ARG A 118 25.88 -13.19 1.19
CA ARG A 118 25.34 -14.04 0.13
C ARG A 118 23.83 -13.82 0.06
N GLY A 119 23.25 -14.01 -1.14
CA GLY A 119 21.80 -14.06 -1.27
C GLY A 119 21.23 -15.35 -0.69
N ILE A 120 19.89 -15.43 -0.64
CA ILE A 120 19.20 -16.67 -0.27
C ILE A 120 19.54 -17.82 -1.23
N THR A 121 19.68 -17.52 -2.53
CA THR A 121 20.09 -18.48 -3.58
C THR A 121 21.35 -18.00 -4.32
N PRO A 122 22.57 -18.19 -3.79
CA PRO A 122 23.80 -17.59 -4.33
C PRO A 122 24.27 -18.08 -5.71
N ARG A 123 23.58 -19.09 -6.26
CA ARG A 123 23.87 -19.71 -7.56
C ARG A 123 22.78 -19.44 -8.60
N ALA A 124 21.69 -18.77 -8.22
CA ALA A 124 20.67 -18.36 -9.17
C ALA A 124 21.24 -17.28 -10.11
N ARG A 125 20.70 -17.20 -11.32
CA ARG A 125 21.00 -16.10 -12.25
C ARG A 125 20.09 -14.93 -11.93
N ILE A 126 20.59 -13.71 -12.13
CA ILE A 126 19.83 -12.48 -11.93
C ILE A 126 19.60 -11.85 -13.30
N ALA A 127 18.33 -11.62 -13.63
CA ALA A 127 17.91 -10.74 -14.72
C ALA A 127 17.30 -9.48 -14.09
N VAL A 128 17.71 -8.29 -14.55
CA VAL A 128 17.29 -7.01 -13.97
C VAL A 128 16.39 -6.28 -14.95
N TYR A 129 15.19 -5.95 -14.50
CA TYR A 129 14.19 -5.19 -15.25
C TYR A 129 13.93 -3.87 -14.52
N LYS A 130 14.56 -2.80 -14.99
CA LYS A 130 14.46 -1.47 -14.37
C LYS A 130 13.23 -0.73 -14.92
N PHE A 131 12.31 -0.37 -14.03
CA PHE A 131 11.11 0.42 -14.35
C PHE A 131 10.98 1.69 -13.48
N SER A 132 11.88 1.87 -12.51
CA SER A 132 11.92 3.01 -11.60
C SER A 132 13.18 3.82 -11.88
N PHE A 133 12.98 5.11 -12.10
CA PHE A 133 14.03 6.07 -12.44
C PHE A 133 13.90 7.30 -11.52
N GLU A 134 14.95 8.14 -11.49
CA GLU A 134 14.97 9.37 -10.68
C GLU A 134 13.85 10.34 -11.11
N GLU A 135 13.52 10.35 -12.39
CA GLU A 135 12.47 11.18 -12.97
C GLU A 135 11.06 10.67 -12.62
N GLY A 136 10.94 9.40 -12.23
CA GLY A 136 9.69 8.81 -11.82
C GLY A 136 9.59 7.31 -12.02
N THR A 137 8.49 6.77 -11.50
CA THR A 137 8.11 5.36 -11.68
C THR A 137 6.73 5.32 -12.31
N PHE A 138 6.62 4.60 -13.41
CA PHE A 138 5.44 4.60 -14.27
C PHE A 138 4.77 3.23 -14.21
N THR A 139 3.43 3.24 -14.21
CA THR A 139 2.68 1.98 -14.18
C THR A 139 2.87 1.21 -15.49
N SER A 140 2.95 1.92 -16.62
CA SER A 140 3.21 1.29 -17.92
C SER A 140 4.57 0.59 -17.98
N ASP A 141 5.64 1.23 -17.48
CA ASP A 141 6.98 0.65 -17.43
C ASP A 141 7.06 -0.56 -16.50
N LEU A 142 6.37 -0.51 -15.35
CA LEU A 142 6.25 -1.65 -14.45
C LEU A 142 5.60 -2.86 -15.15
N ILE A 143 4.48 -2.63 -15.84
CA ILE A 143 3.78 -3.69 -16.56
C ILE A 143 4.68 -4.23 -17.67
N ALA A 144 5.36 -3.37 -18.44
CA ALA A 144 6.30 -3.78 -19.48
C ALA A 144 7.48 -4.60 -18.93
N ALA A 145 8.03 -4.21 -17.78
CA ALA A 145 9.11 -4.93 -17.11
C ALA A 145 8.67 -6.35 -16.69
N MET A 146 7.49 -6.49 -16.09
CA MET A 146 6.96 -7.81 -15.72
C MET A 146 6.59 -8.65 -16.94
N ASP A 147 5.99 -8.03 -17.95
CA ASP A 147 5.63 -8.68 -19.22
C ASP A 147 6.87 -9.25 -19.93
N GLN A 148 7.92 -8.44 -20.06
CA GLN A 148 9.18 -8.87 -20.67
C GLN A 148 9.89 -9.94 -19.84
N ALA A 149 9.85 -9.86 -18.51
CA ALA A 149 10.48 -10.86 -17.67
C ALA A 149 9.82 -12.24 -17.80
N VAL A 150 8.49 -12.29 -17.87
CA VAL A 150 7.77 -13.54 -18.15
C VAL A 150 8.09 -14.05 -19.55
N ALA A 151 8.14 -13.17 -20.56
CA ALA A 151 8.51 -13.53 -21.93
C ALA A 151 9.94 -14.11 -22.02
N ASP A 152 10.87 -13.60 -21.22
CA ASP A 152 12.26 -14.07 -21.14
C ASP A 152 12.38 -15.42 -20.40
N GLY A 153 11.30 -15.92 -19.79
CA GLY A 153 11.25 -17.23 -19.14
C GLY A 153 11.91 -17.25 -17.76
N VAL A 154 11.79 -16.18 -16.97
CA VAL A 154 12.25 -16.17 -15.58
C VAL A 154 11.48 -17.18 -14.71
N ASP A 155 12.16 -17.85 -13.78
CA ASP A 155 11.52 -18.83 -12.90
C ASP A 155 10.71 -18.17 -11.76
N ILE A 156 11.23 -17.08 -11.20
CA ILE A 156 10.66 -16.34 -10.06
C ILE A 156 10.90 -14.85 -10.27
N LEU A 157 9.89 -14.04 -9.95
CA LEU A 157 9.98 -12.59 -9.92
C LEU A 157 9.98 -12.09 -8.47
N THR A 158 10.88 -11.15 -8.17
CA THR A 158 10.86 -10.40 -6.92
C THR A 158 10.63 -8.92 -7.19
N ILE A 159 9.65 -8.33 -6.50
CA ILE A 159 9.28 -6.92 -6.64
C ILE A 159 9.13 -6.28 -5.26
N SER A 160 10.11 -5.48 -4.86
CA SER A 160 10.05 -4.69 -3.63
C SER A 160 9.46 -3.32 -3.92
N TYR A 161 8.24 -3.30 -4.44
CA TYR A 161 7.48 -2.09 -4.75
C TYR A 161 6.00 -2.35 -4.50
N GLY A 162 5.23 -1.30 -4.22
CA GLY A 162 3.81 -1.42 -3.88
C GLY A 162 3.06 -0.12 -4.10
N TRP A 163 1.75 -0.24 -4.33
CA TRP A 163 0.83 0.89 -4.35
C TRP A 163 -0.13 0.76 -3.18
N SER A 164 -0.23 1.80 -2.35
CA SER A 164 -1.16 1.83 -1.22
C SER A 164 -2.56 2.27 -1.67
N ASN A 165 -3.61 1.75 -1.03
CA ASN A 165 -5.01 2.17 -1.20
C ASN A 165 -5.58 2.00 -2.62
N ILE A 166 -5.13 0.99 -3.36
CA ILE A 166 -5.67 0.66 -4.69
C ILE A 166 -6.34 -0.72 -4.64
N PRO A 167 -7.65 -0.84 -4.99
CA PRO A 167 -8.32 -2.13 -5.11
C PRO A 167 -7.59 -3.08 -6.05
N LEU A 168 -7.62 -4.39 -5.77
CA LEU A 168 -6.85 -5.40 -6.53
C LEU A 168 -7.04 -5.31 -8.05
N TYR A 169 -8.26 -5.08 -8.52
CA TYR A 169 -8.58 -4.98 -9.96
C TYR A 169 -8.10 -3.69 -10.63
N LYS A 170 -7.54 -2.75 -9.88
CA LYS A 170 -6.83 -1.54 -10.37
C LYS A 170 -5.35 -1.56 -10.02
N ASN A 171 -4.90 -2.52 -9.21
CA ASN A 171 -3.52 -2.61 -8.77
C ASN A 171 -2.70 -3.33 -9.85
N SER A 172 -1.83 -2.57 -10.53
CA SER A 172 -1.03 -3.09 -11.64
C SER A 172 -0.17 -4.28 -11.23
N ILE A 173 0.46 -4.24 -10.05
CA ILE A 173 1.26 -5.37 -9.52
C ILE A 173 0.38 -6.60 -9.33
N ALA A 174 -0.83 -6.45 -8.78
CA ALA A 174 -1.72 -7.59 -8.57
C ALA A 174 -2.19 -8.21 -9.90
N ILE A 175 -2.56 -7.38 -10.87
CA ILE A 175 -3.01 -7.81 -12.20
C ILE A 175 -1.89 -8.55 -12.94
N THR A 176 -0.70 -7.97 -13.00
CA THR A 176 0.44 -8.58 -13.70
C THR A 176 0.99 -9.79 -12.94
N SER A 177 0.92 -9.81 -11.61
CA SER A 177 1.29 -11.00 -10.83
C SER A 177 0.35 -12.16 -11.09
N PHE A 178 -0.95 -11.89 -11.26
CA PHE A 178 -1.90 -12.91 -11.66
C PHE A 178 -1.56 -13.48 -13.04
N GLY A 179 -1.25 -12.63 -14.02
CA GLY A 179 -0.81 -13.07 -15.34
C GLY A 179 0.49 -13.88 -15.31
N ALA A 180 1.50 -13.41 -14.58
CA ALA A 180 2.75 -14.14 -14.39
C ALA A 180 2.53 -15.53 -13.78
N MET A 181 1.64 -15.62 -12.78
CA MET A 181 1.25 -16.90 -12.17
C MET A 181 0.57 -17.84 -13.17
N MET A 182 -0.26 -17.32 -14.07
CA MET A 182 -0.90 -18.12 -15.13
C MET A 182 0.12 -18.72 -16.10
N GLU A 183 1.27 -18.06 -16.28
CA GLU A 183 2.42 -18.55 -17.05
C GLU A 183 3.42 -19.37 -16.22
N GLY A 184 3.08 -19.68 -14.96
CA GLY A 184 3.90 -20.52 -14.07
C GLY A 184 5.03 -19.77 -13.34
N VAL A 185 5.04 -18.44 -13.36
CA VAL A 185 6.05 -17.61 -12.70
C VAL A 185 5.52 -17.10 -11.36
N LEU A 186 6.17 -17.49 -10.26
CA LEU A 186 5.83 -17.00 -8.92
C LEU A 186 6.33 -15.56 -8.72
N VAL A 187 5.46 -14.67 -8.23
CA VAL A 187 5.82 -13.29 -7.87
C VAL A 187 5.88 -13.13 -6.35
N SER A 188 7.04 -12.72 -5.83
CA SER A 188 7.24 -12.29 -4.44
C SER A 188 7.23 -10.76 -4.38
N ALA A 189 6.18 -10.19 -3.78
CA ALA A 189 6.01 -8.75 -3.61
C ALA A 189 6.17 -8.33 -2.14
N SER A 190 6.70 -7.13 -1.89
CA SER A 190 6.73 -6.56 -0.54
C SER A 190 5.32 -6.18 -0.08
N ALA A 191 4.99 -6.44 1.17
CA ALA A 191 3.69 -6.10 1.72
C ALA A 191 3.47 -4.57 1.82
N GLY A 192 4.55 -3.79 1.86
CA GLY A 192 4.56 -2.33 2.02
C GLY A 192 5.03 -1.90 3.41
N ASN A 193 5.49 -0.65 3.52
CA ASN A 193 6.07 -0.08 4.74
C ASN A 193 5.09 0.84 5.50
N SER A 194 3.79 0.66 5.27
CA SER A 194 2.70 1.45 5.88
C SER A 194 1.94 0.67 6.95
N GLY A 195 2.64 -0.24 7.61
CA GLY A 195 2.08 -1.12 8.62
C GLY A 195 1.41 -0.38 9.78
N PRO A 196 0.55 -1.10 10.53
CA PRO A 196 0.06 -0.63 11.81
C PRO A 196 1.15 -0.09 12.73
N GLU A 197 1.06 1.16 13.15
CA GLU A 197 1.74 1.59 14.37
C GLU A 197 1.05 0.94 15.58
N MET A 198 1.82 0.27 16.43
CA MET A 198 1.32 -0.42 17.62
C MET A 198 1.35 0.54 18.82
N GLY A 199 0.31 0.46 19.64
CA GLY A 199 0.20 1.16 20.92
C GLY A 199 -0.13 0.21 22.06
N THR A 200 0.09 0.66 23.30
CA THR A 200 -0.30 -0.10 24.49
C THR A 200 -1.31 0.71 25.29
N LEU A 201 -2.47 0.10 25.55
CA LEU A 201 -3.46 0.57 26.51
C LEU A 201 -3.16 -0.06 27.87
N THR A 202 -2.88 0.76 28.87
CA THR A 202 -2.71 0.32 30.27
C THR A 202 -3.85 0.88 31.11
N LEU A 203 -4.67 0.01 31.70
CA LEU A 203 -5.72 0.40 32.63
C LEU A 203 -5.16 0.61 34.04
N GLY A 204 -5.81 1.45 34.84
CA GLY A 204 -5.36 1.76 36.21
C GLY A 204 -5.40 0.57 37.19
N ASN A 205 -6.01 -0.57 36.80
CA ASN A 205 -5.92 -1.83 37.54
C ASN A 205 -4.68 -2.68 37.16
N GLY A 206 -3.81 -2.18 36.29
CA GLY A 206 -2.60 -2.84 35.83
C GLY A 206 -2.75 -3.72 34.59
N LEU A 207 -3.97 -3.89 34.05
CA LEU A 207 -4.17 -4.63 32.81
C LEU A 207 -3.53 -3.89 31.64
N LYS A 208 -2.68 -4.59 30.87
CA LYS A 208 -2.06 -4.08 29.64
C LYS A 208 -2.66 -4.80 28.44
N ILE A 209 -3.08 -4.02 27.45
CA ILE A 209 -3.67 -4.49 26.21
C ILE A 209 -2.84 -3.91 25.07
N THR A 210 -2.36 -4.77 24.20
CA THR A 210 -1.74 -4.37 22.94
C THR A 210 -2.84 -3.91 21.99
N ALA A 211 -2.68 -2.73 21.43
CA ALA A 211 -3.71 -2.07 20.64
C ALA A 211 -3.13 -1.48 19.35
N PHE A 212 -4.00 -1.25 18.37
CA PHE A 212 -3.64 -0.60 17.11
C PHE A 212 -3.74 0.92 17.24
N SER A 213 -2.78 1.69 16.72
CA SER A 213 -2.91 3.15 16.64
C SER A 213 -1.94 3.76 15.65
N LEU A 214 -2.44 4.50 14.66
CA LEU A 214 -1.62 5.25 13.70
C LEU A 214 -1.32 6.68 14.14
N PHE A 215 -1.42 6.98 15.44
CA PHE A 215 -1.15 8.33 15.92
C PHE A 215 0.36 8.65 15.78
N PRO A 216 0.74 9.60 14.90
CA PRO A 216 2.09 9.67 14.34
C PRO A 216 3.15 10.26 15.28
N VAL A 217 2.84 10.42 16.56
CA VAL A 217 3.73 11.04 17.54
C VAL A 217 4.02 10.07 18.68
N ARG A 218 5.31 9.85 18.96
CA ARG A 218 5.75 9.09 20.12
C ARG A 218 5.44 9.87 21.40
N THR A 219 4.31 9.57 22.00
CA THR A 219 3.85 10.20 23.23
C THR A 219 3.16 9.18 24.12
N THR A 220 2.95 9.55 25.39
CA THR A 220 2.22 8.74 26.35
C THR A 220 1.17 9.61 27.01
N ILE A 221 -0.10 9.22 26.86
CA ILE A 221 -1.17 9.68 27.71
C ILE A 221 -1.02 8.94 29.04
N LYS A 222 -0.96 9.68 30.16
CA LYS A 222 -0.76 9.08 31.49
C LYS A 222 -1.98 9.32 32.38
N GLU A 223 -2.56 8.23 32.87
CA GLU A 223 -3.51 8.21 33.99
C GLU A 223 -4.72 9.15 33.83
N LEU A 224 -5.28 9.24 32.62
CA LEU A 224 -6.46 10.06 32.36
C LEU A 224 -7.75 9.31 32.70
N PRO A 225 -8.78 9.99 33.21
CA PRO A 225 -10.12 9.42 33.40
C PRO A 225 -10.66 8.79 32.12
N VAL A 226 -11.20 7.59 32.25
CA VAL A 226 -11.88 6.87 31.17
C VAL A 226 -13.38 7.06 31.33
N LEU A 227 -14.06 7.48 30.26
CA LEU A 227 -15.50 7.67 30.25
C LEU A 227 -16.16 6.64 29.34
N TYR A 228 -17.18 5.98 29.87
CA TYR A 228 -18.07 5.10 29.13
C TYR A 228 -19.50 5.37 29.58
N ASN A 229 -20.37 5.57 28.60
CA ASN A 229 -21.81 5.67 28.80
C ASN A 229 -22.48 5.16 27.52
N GLU A 230 -23.40 4.22 27.66
CA GLU A 230 -24.06 3.55 26.54
C GLU A 230 -24.68 4.55 25.55
N SER A 231 -25.31 5.63 26.03
CA SER A 231 -26.00 6.61 25.16
C SER A 231 -25.08 7.45 24.28
N ILE A 232 -23.80 7.57 24.62
CA ILE A 232 -22.80 8.35 23.85
C ILE A 232 -21.64 7.50 23.34
N SER A 233 -21.60 6.22 23.71
CA SER A 233 -20.60 5.26 23.23
C SER A 233 -20.62 5.00 21.72
N PRO A 234 -21.71 5.26 20.96
CA PRO A 234 -21.61 5.21 19.51
C PRO A 234 -20.64 6.22 18.90
N CYS A 235 -20.32 7.31 19.62
CA CYS A 235 -19.41 8.35 19.17
C CYS A 235 -19.73 8.90 17.78
N ASP A 236 -21.00 9.08 17.46
CA ASP A 236 -21.52 9.52 16.16
C ASP A 236 -21.94 11.01 16.15
N SER A 237 -21.82 11.71 17.27
CA SER A 237 -22.23 13.11 17.41
C SER A 237 -21.21 13.94 18.17
N SER A 238 -20.51 14.82 17.46
CA SER A 238 -19.54 15.77 18.03
C SER A 238 -20.19 16.79 18.98
N ASP A 239 -21.46 17.15 18.73
CA ASP A 239 -22.26 18.03 19.59
C ASP A 239 -22.54 17.41 20.96
N LEU A 240 -23.05 16.18 21.00
CA LEU A 240 -23.34 15.47 22.26
C LEU A 240 -22.05 15.23 23.06
N LEU A 241 -20.97 14.87 22.39
CA LEU A 241 -19.66 14.67 23.02
C LEU A 241 -19.08 15.98 23.58
N SER A 242 -19.37 17.12 22.95
CA SER A 242 -18.88 18.45 23.39
C SER A 242 -19.59 18.98 24.64
N LEU A 243 -20.79 18.47 24.96
CA LEU A 243 -21.54 18.80 26.17
C LEU A 243 -20.95 18.15 27.43
N ILE A 244 -20.09 17.14 27.28
CA ILE A 244 -19.55 16.39 28.41
C ILE A 244 -18.54 17.22 29.21
N PRO A 245 -18.77 17.43 30.53
CA PRO A 245 -17.82 18.14 31.38
C PRO A 245 -16.46 17.43 31.41
N ASN A 246 -15.37 18.19 31.34
CA ASN A 246 -14.00 17.67 31.37
C ASN A 246 -13.65 16.68 30.23
N ALA A 247 -14.39 16.67 29.11
CA ALA A 247 -14.08 15.87 27.93
C ALA A 247 -12.61 16.04 27.49
N GLY A 248 -12.12 17.28 27.44
CA GLY A 248 -10.73 17.60 27.08
C GLY A 248 -9.65 17.13 28.05
N ARG A 249 -10.00 16.46 29.15
CA ARG A 249 -9.07 15.79 30.07
C ARG A 249 -9.40 14.32 30.28
N SER A 250 -10.25 13.74 29.45
CA SER A 250 -10.70 12.34 29.57
C SER A 250 -10.39 11.56 28.28
N ILE A 251 -10.56 10.24 28.35
CA ILE A 251 -10.50 9.30 27.24
C ILE A 251 -11.92 8.73 27.06
N MET A 252 -12.50 8.84 25.86
CA MET A 252 -13.83 8.28 25.57
C MET A 252 -13.72 6.83 25.08
N ILE A 253 -14.57 5.92 25.55
CA ILE A 253 -14.72 4.58 24.95
C ILE A 253 -15.81 4.64 23.89
N CYS A 254 -15.43 4.37 22.65
CA CYS A 254 -16.31 4.33 21.48
C CYS A 254 -16.55 2.88 21.03
N TYR A 255 -17.81 2.51 20.90
CA TYR A 255 -18.27 1.19 20.48
C TYR A 255 -19.65 1.28 19.86
N SER A 256 -19.76 0.90 18.58
CA SER A 256 -21.02 0.71 17.88
C SER A 256 -20.83 -0.33 16.78
N GLY A 257 -21.77 -1.27 16.67
CA GLY A 257 -21.81 -2.19 15.53
C GLY A 257 -22.46 -1.60 14.28
N ALA A 258 -22.96 -0.36 14.35
CA ALA A 258 -23.68 0.31 13.27
C ALA A 258 -22.94 1.53 12.70
N VAL A 259 -21.88 1.99 13.36
CA VAL A 259 -21.13 3.20 12.99
C VAL A 259 -19.69 2.80 12.75
N GLU A 260 -19.16 3.12 11.58
CA GLU A 260 -17.78 2.81 11.19
C GLU A 260 -16.78 3.57 12.08
N VAL A 261 -15.61 2.98 12.31
CA VAL A 261 -14.60 3.56 13.22
C VAL A 261 -14.09 4.91 12.71
N GLU A 262 -14.00 5.12 11.40
CA GLU A 262 -13.59 6.40 10.82
C GLU A 262 -14.57 7.54 11.15
N GLU A 263 -15.88 7.26 11.11
CA GLU A 263 -16.92 8.22 11.50
C GLU A 263 -16.81 8.54 12.99
N GLN A 264 -16.57 7.53 13.84
CA GLN A 264 -16.30 7.74 15.26
C GLN A 264 -15.05 8.60 15.50
N MET A 265 -14.01 8.41 14.69
CA MET A 265 -12.78 9.19 14.75
C MET A 265 -13.01 10.65 14.36
N ALA A 266 -13.83 10.91 13.34
CA ALA A 266 -14.22 12.24 12.92
C ALA A 266 -14.97 12.97 14.04
N ALA A 267 -16.02 12.36 14.60
CA ALA A 267 -16.79 12.95 15.69
C ALA A 267 -15.95 13.23 16.94
N ILE A 268 -15.03 12.33 17.31
CA ILE A 268 -14.10 12.55 18.43
C ILE A 268 -13.13 13.69 18.14
N SER A 269 -12.62 13.79 16.91
CA SER A 269 -11.71 14.85 16.48
C SER A 269 -12.37 16.23 16.51
N GLU A 270 -13.65 16.31 16.16
CA GLU A 270 -14.44 17.55 16.22
C GLU A 270 -14.94 17.88 17.64
N SER A 271 -15.04 16.87 18.50
CA SER A 271 -15.43 17.05 19.90
C SER A 271 -14.31 17.61 20.79
N ARG A 272 -14.66 17.92 22.05
CA ARG A 272 -13.68 18.32 23.06
C ARG A 272 -12.80 17.18 23.58
N PHE A 273 -13.06 15.90 23.28
CA PHE A 273 -12.29 14.78 23.83
C PHE A 273 -10.88 14.68 23.26
N GLY A 274 -10.75 14.69 21.93
CA GLY A 274 -9.49 14.53 21.20
C GLY A 274 -8.71 13.22 21.48
N ARG A 275 -9.30 12.29 22.25
CA ARG A 275 -8.73 11.00 22.67
C ARG A 275 -9.82 9.96 22.86
N ALA A 276 -9.62 8.77 22.31
CA ALA A 276 -10.59 7.68 22.44
C ALA A 276 -9.96 6.29 22.42
N ILE A 277 -10.72 5.32 22.92
CA ILE A 277 -10.51 3.88 22.73
C ILE A 277 -11.65 3.40 21.83
N TYR A 278 -11.32 2.95 20.64
CA TYR A 278 -12.25 2.41 19.67
C TYR A 278 -12.30 0.89 19.81
N ILE A 279 -13.49 0.32 19.85
CA ILE A 279 -13.67 -1.13 19.94
C ILE A 279 -14.20 -1.61 18.59
N SER A 280 -13.38 -2.35 17.85
CA SER A 280 -13.75 -2.89 16.54
C SER A 280 -12.88 -4.10 16.18
N ASP A 281 -13.49 -5.08 15.49
CA ASP A 281 -12.79 -6.19 14.84
C ASP A 281 -12.78 -6.03 13.31
N ASP A 282 -13.15 -4.85 12.81
CA ASP A 282 -13.18 -4.54 11.38
C ASP A 282 -11.76 -4.47 10.81
N PRO A 283 -11.41 -5.33 9.82
CA PRO A 283 -10.07 -5.34 9.22
C PRO A 283 -9.75 -4.05 8.47
N ASP A 284 -10.74 -3.30 7.98
CA ASP A 284 -10.51 -2.11 7.16
C ASP A 284 -9.81 -1.00 7.97
N VAL A 285 -10.06 -0.95 9.28
CA VAL A 285 -9.41 -0.04 10.24
C VAL A 285 -7.89 -0.23 10.28
N LEU A 286 -7.41 -1.45 10.07
CA LEU A 286 -5.98 -1.77 10.05
C LEU A 286 -5.29 -1.33 8.75
N THR A 287 -6.08 -1.06 7.71
CA THR A 287 -5.59 -0.65 6.39
C THR A 287 -5.77 0.85 6.12
N SER A 288 -6.59 1.53 6.91
CA SER A 288 -6.80 2.98 6.81
C SER A 288 -5.56 3.75 7.28
N ASN A 289 -5.24 4.86 6.62
CA ASN A 289 -4.21 5.81 7.08
C ASN A 289 -4.80 6.98 7.88
N TYR A 290 -6.11 6.95 8.15
CA TYR A 290 -6.83 8.04 8.80
C TYR A 290 -6.90 7.82 10.31
N PHE A 291 -6.10 8.59 11.06
CA PHE A 291 -6.09 8.52 12.53
C PHE A 291 -5.83 9.92 13.14
N PRO A 292 -6.84 10.81 13.11
CA PRO A 292 -6.65 12.24 13.41
C PRO A 292 -6.48 12.53 14.91
N ASN A 293 -6.94 11.64 15.78
CA ASN A 293 -7.01 11.85 17.21
C ASN A 293 -6.08 10.90 17.98
N ARG A 294 -5.81 11.21 19.25
CA ARG A 294 -4.95 10.40 20.11
C ARG A 294 -5.72 9.21 20.66
N GLY A 295 -5.81 8.14 19.89
CA GLY A 295 -6.61 6.99 20.26
C GLY A 295 -6.00 5.65 19.88
N VAL A 296 -6.63 4.58 20.34
CA VAL A 296 -6.25 3.20 20.03
C VAL A 296 -7.48 2.42 19.62
N VAL A 297 -7.31 1.42 18.75
CA VAL A 297 -8.33 0.44 18.39
C VAL A 297 -7.97 -0.88 19.06
N ILE A 298 -8.96 -1.48 19.73
CA ILE A 298 -8.84 -2.78 20.40
C ILE A 298 -9.93 -3.73 19.91
N SER A 299 -9.69 -5.03 20.05
CA SER A 299 -10.66 -6.06 19.64
C SER A 299 -11.93 -6.00 20.48
N THR A 300 -13.05 -6.54 19.98
CA THR A 300 -14.30 -6.62 20.76
C THR A 300 -14.13 -7.48 22.03
N LYS A 301 -13.22 -8.46 22.01
CA LYS A 301 -12.87 -9.30 23.16
C LYS A 301 -12.25 -8.45 24.29
N GLU A 302 -11.27 -7.62 23.95
CA GLU A 302 -10.61 -6.71 24.91
C GLU A 302 -11.54 -5.56 25.31
N GLY A 303 -12.35 -5.07 24.37
CA GLY A 303 -13.35 -4.03 24.61
C GLY A 303 -14.33 -4.37 25.72
N LYS A 304 -14.79 -5.63 25.80
CA LYS A 304 -15.62 -6.12 26.92
C LYS A 304 -14.93 -5.96 28.28
N GLN A 305 -13.62 -6.21 28.34
CA GLN A 305 -12.84 -6.06 29.58
C GLN A 305 -12.68 -4.59 29.95
N VAL A 306 -12.43 -3.72 28.96
CA VAL A 306 -12.27 -2.28 29.14
C VAL A 306 -13.58 -1.61 29.60
N ILE A 307 -14.71 -1.96 29.00
CA ILE A 307 -16.04 -1.48 29.40
C ILE A 307 -16.37 -1.97 30.82
N HIS A 308 -16.11 -3.23 31.13
CA HIS A 308 -16.32 -3.77 32.48
C HIS A 308 -15.49 -3.02 33.53
N TYR A 309 -14.22 -2.74 33.23
CA TYR A 309 -13.35 -1.93 34.09
C TYR A 309 -13.89 -0.51 34.29
N ALA A 310 -14.32 0.15 33.21
CA ALA A 310 -14.82 1.53 33.24
C ALA A 310 -16.12 1.67 34.06
N THR A 311 -17.01 0.68 33.98
CA THR A 311 -18.31 0.71 34.68
C THR A 311 -18.24 0.28 36.14
N LYS A 312 -17.29 -0.58 36.52
CA LYS A 312 -17.16 -1.09 37.89
C LYS A 312 -16.23 -0.27 38.79
N SER A 313 -15.32 0.50 38.19
CA SER A 313 -14.34 1.28 38.95
C SER A 313 -14.90 2.65 39.36
N VAL A 314 -14.59 3.12 40.57
CA VAL A 314 -15.07 4.42 41.08
C VAL A 314 -14.43 5.61 40.34
N LYS A 315 -13.17 5.46 39.88
CA LYS A 315 -12.43 6.47 39.10
C LYS A 315 -11.53 5.75 38.08
N PRO A 316 -12.11 5.17 37.02
CA PRO A 316 -11.35 4.43 36.02
C PRO A 316 -10.36 5.36 35.34
N LYS A 317 -9.13 4.90 35.18
CA LYS A 317 -8.05 5.63 34.50
C LYS A 317 -7.38 4.73 33.49
N ALA A 318 -6.82 5.34 32.45
CA ALA A 318 -5.98 4.65 31.51
C ALA A 318 -4.81 5.51 31.04
N SER A 319 -3.76 4.81 30.66
CA SER A 319 -2.60 5.34 29.96
C SER A 319 -2.54 4.72 28.57
N ILE A 320 -2.17 5.51 27.57
CA ILE A 320 -2.00 5.05 26.20
C ILE A 320 -0.62 5.47 25.73
N SER A 321 0.18 4.52 25.29
CA SER A 321 1.45 4.78 24.63
C SER A 321 1.33 4.56 23.13
N PHE A 322 1.99 5.41 22.36
CA PHE A 322 2.03 5.35 20.90
C PHE A 322 3.46 5.12 20.41
N LYS A 323 3.63 4.47 19.25
CA LYS A 323 4.94 4.12 18.67
C LYS A 323 5.79 3.25 19.60
N GLU A 324 5.22 2.12 20.03
CA GLU A 324 5.90 1.12 20.86
C GLU A 324 6.40 -0.07 20.03
N THR A 325 7.71 -0.34 20.16
CA THR A 325 8.38 -1.48 19.53
C THR A 325 8.40 -2.64 20.50
N HIS A 326 7.70 -3.72 20.16
CA HIS A 326 7.70 -4.98 20.93
C HIS A 326 8.79 -5.91 20.38
N ILE A 327 9.83 -6.19 21.17
CA ILE A 327 11.04 -6.92 20.73
C ILE A 327 10.96 -8.45 20.96
N ASP A 328 9.91 -8.99 21.60
CA ASP A 328 9.87 -10.40 22.02
C ASP A 328 8.69 -11.24 21.47
N VAL A 329 8.08 -10.82 20.35
CA VAL A 329 7.08 -11.67 19.66
C VAL A 329 7.82 -12.51 18.60
N LYS A 330 7.67 -13.83 18.61
CA LYS A 330 8.23 -14.72 17.57
C LYS A 330 7.08 -15.38 16.79
N PRO A 331 6.96 -15.20 15.47
CA PRO A 331 7.56 -14.14 14.64
C PRO A 331 6.82 -12.81 14.87
N ALA A 332 7.56 -11.71 15.04
CA ALA A 332 7.01 -10.36 15.11
C ALA A 332 6.89 -9.80 13.69
N ILE A 333 5.69 -9.33 13.33
CA ILE A 333 5.49 -8.46 12.16
C ILE A 333 6.22 -7.14 12.47
N CYS A 334 7.10 -6.70 11.58
CA CYS A 334 7.86 -5.46 11.76
C CYS A 334 6.88 -4.27 11.80
N GLU A 335 7.11 -3.27 12.65
CA GLU A 335 6.22 -2.09 12.85
C GLU A 335 5.85 -1.31 11.58
N LEU A 336 6.57 -1.54 10.48
CA LEU A 336 6.33 -0.91 9.19
C LEU A 336 5.61 -1.83 8.21
N GLN A 337 5.43 -3.14 8.44
CA GLN A 337 4.83 -4.03 7.45
C GLN A 337 3.30 -3.86 7.36
N SER A 338 2.78 -3.49 6.19
CA SER A 338 1.33 -3.64 5.91
C SER A 338 0.96 -5.12 5.96
N GLN A 339 -0.13 -5.46 6.66
CA GLN A 339 -0.53 -6.86 6.82
C GLN A 339 -1.26 -7.35 5.56
N ILE A 340 -0.54 -8.01 4.65
CA ILE A 340 -1.12 -8.97 3.71
C ILE A 340 -0.27 -10.24 3.70
N LEU A 341 -0.95 -11.38 3.85
CA LEU A 341 -0.48 -12.76 3.91
C LEU A 341 0.67 -13.05 2.93
N TRP A 342 1.92 -13.04 3.42
CA TRP A 342 2.96 -14.05 3.21
C TRP A 342 4.07 -13.78 4.24
N HIS A 343 4.45 -14.81 5.01
CA HIS A 343 5.55 -14.72 5.97
C HIS A 343 6.85 -14.36 5.24
N GLN A 344 7.36 -13.16 5.52
CA GLN A 344 8.74 -12.80 5.27
C GLN A 344 9.44 -12.75 6.63
N GLU A 345 10.45 -13.62 6.82
CA GLU A 345 11.32 -13.56 7.99
C GLU A 345 12.12 -12.25 7.93
N CYS A 346 12.04 -11.44 8.99
CA CYS A 346 12.96 -10.34 9.24
C CYS A 346 14.27 -10.83 9.85
#